data_AF-A0A349NZN9-F1
#
_entry.id   AF-A0A349NZN9-F1
#
_cell.length_a   1.000
_cell.length_b   1.000
_cell.length_c   1.000
_cell.angle_alpha   90.00
_cell.angle_beta   90.00
_cell.angle_gamma   90.00
#
_symmetry.space_group_name_H-M   'P 1'
#
loop_
_entity.id
_entity.type
_entity.pdbx_description
1 polymer ?
#
loop_
_entity_poly.entity_id
_entity_poly.type
_entity_poly.pdbx_seq_one_letter_code
_entity_poly.pdbx_strand_id
1 'polypeptide(L)'
;MKYSAPILAGLALILGGGILSASAQEYTPLASLPIGPGGSEPATWTLSTYLSGAIKLLVASAGALAVVMLVIGGTQYVAAGINPSAKGDAKERIGNALIGLILVLTSYLILNSIDPKLVQFNLTLPPVAAVPMVIYTPPSTSGGGTTTTGAGCTSCVTLSSSIPQKAPGSGCAMPGPCQVSSSILGKLTGLNQALKNKNINWQVTEAWPPTRKHKAACQNPGPAAGTCVDASILSQRTPANVAAFVSAASQNGLRAEYEVSTESRRQALIAGGVPAGSVKNFGSWITGEHFSVYNN
;
A
#
# COMPACT_ATOMS: atom_id res chain seq x y z
N MET A 1 -0.60 -23.54 35.70
CA MET A 1 -1.24 -22.47 34.91
C MET A 1 -0.84 -21.10 35.48
N LYS A 2 0.33 -20.57 35.13
CA LYS A 2 0.84 -19.28 35.69
C LYS A 2 1.44 -18.31 34.66
N TYR A 3 1.35 -18.63 33.37
CA TYR A 3 1.90 -17.80 32.29
C TYR A 3 0.87 -17.43 31.21
N SER A 4 -0.43 -17.60 31.47
CA SER A 4 -1.50 -17.27 30.51
C SER A 4 -1.83 -15.78 30.42
N ALA A 5 -1.39 -14.96 31.39
CA ALA A 5 -1.67 -13.53 31.42
C ALA A 5 -0.76 -12.65 30.51
N PRO A 6 0.57 -12.89 30.37
CA PRO A 6 1.39 -12.06 29.49
C PRO A 6 1.28 -12.42 28.00
N ILE A 7 0.80 -13.62 27.65
CA ILE A 7 0.67 -14.05 26.25
C ILE A 7 -0.55 -13.40 25.56
N LEU A 8 -1.60 -13.05 26.32
CA LEU A 8 -2.77 -12.36 25.78
C LEU A 8 -2.59 -10.84 25.60
N ALA A 9 -1.64 -10.21 26.32
CA ALA A 9 -1.34 -8.80 26.11
C ALA A 9 -0.55 -8.54 24.81
N GLY A 10 0.22 -9.53 24.33
CA GLY A 10 0.93 -9.44 23.05
C GLY A 10 0.05 -9.66 21.80
N LEU A 11 -1.08 -10.35 21.96
CA LEU A 11 -1.96 -10.72 20.82
C LEU A 11 -2.98 -9.62 20.45
N ALA A 12 -3.17 -8.62 21.31
CA ALA A 12 -4.10 -7.51 21.07
C ALA A 12 -3.52 -6.37 20.21
N LEU A 13 -2.22 -6.38 19.91
CA LEU A 13 -1.58 -5.34 19.08
C LEU A 13 -1.54 -5.67 17.59
N ILE A 14 -2.15 -6.78 17.15
CA ILE A 14 -2.09 -7.28 15.76
C ILE A 14 -3.31 -6.88 14.92
N LEU A 15 -4.32 -6.21 15.49
CA LEU A 15 -5.58 -5.90 14.81
C LEU A 15 -5.84 -4.41 14.50
N GLY A 16 -4.81 -3.56 14.58
CA GLY A 16 -4.92 -2.11 14.38
C GLY A 16 -3.96 -1.54 13.33
N GLY A 17 -3.81 -2.17 12.17
CA GLY A 17 -2.96 -1.69 11.08
C GLY A 17 -3.59 -0.54 10.29
N GLY A 18 -3.74 0.64 10.90
CA GLY A 18 -3.96 1.88 10.16
C GLY A 18 -2.74 2.19 9.29
N ILE A 19 -2.97 2.67 8.07
CA ILE A 19 -1.93 3.08 7.13
C ILE A 19 -1.27 4.34 7.71
N LEU A 20 -0.15 4.19 8.41
CA LEU A 20 0.72 5.33 8.74
C LEU A 20 1.43 5.77 7.46
N SER A 21 1.03 6.93 6.95
CA SER A 21 1.78 7.65 5.93
C SER A 21 3.02 8.25 6.60
N ALA A 22 4.20 7.68 6.35
CA ALA A 22 5.47 8.23 6.78
C ALA A 22 6.10 9.01 5.62
N SER A 23 6.14 10.33 5.73
CA SER A 23 6.98 11.19 4.89
C SER A 23 8.46 10.87 5.18
N ALA A 24 9.29 10.82 4.13
CA ALA A 24 10.74 10.88 4.29
C ALA A 24 11.14 12.30 4.73
N GLN A 25 10.88 12.59 6.00
CA GLN A 25 11.34 13.80 6.68
C GLN A 25 12.75 13.52 7.19
N GLU A 26 13.65 14.51 7.12
CA GLU A 26 14.90 14.47 7.87
C GLU A 26 14.56 14.11 9.32
N TYR A 27 15.06 12.96 9.76
CA TYR A 27 14.81 12.47 11.11
C TYR A 27 15.96 12.95 11.97
N THR A 28 15.70 13.81 12.95
CA THR A 28 16.68 14.19 13.96
C THR A 28 16.60 13.18 15.11
N PRO A 29 17.48 12.15 15.16
CA PRO A 29 17.48 11.22 16.27
C PRO A 29 17.90 11.94 17.55
N LEU A 30 17.26 11.59 18.68
CA LEU A 30 17.70 12.07 20.00
C LEU A 30 19.02 11.41 20.44
N ALA A 31 19.34 10.24 19.87
CA ALA A 31 20.59 9.52 20.11
C ALA A 31 21.11 8.98 18.78
N SER A 32 22.33 9.33 18.40
CA SER A 32 22.99 8.78 17.22
C SER A 32 23.39 7.33 17.45
N LEU A 33 23.25 6.48 16.42
CA LEU A 33 23.56 5.05 16.50
C LEU A 33 24.87 4.74 15.75
N PRO A 34 25.82 4.00 16.35
CA PRO A 34 27.07 3.61 15.71
C PRO A 34 26.86 2.40 14.78
N ILE A 35 26.29 2.63 13.59
CA ILE A 35 25.86 1.55 12.66
C ILE A 35 26.71 1.43 11.39
N GLY A 36 27.64 2.36 11.17
CA GLY A 36 28.57 2.32 10.06
C GLY A 36 29.80 1.43 10.33
N PRO A 37 30.65 1.22 9.32
CA PRO A 37 31.88 0.43 9.45
C PRO A 37 32.73 0.93 10.62
N GLY A 38 33.06 0.03 11.56
CA GLY A 38 33.84 0.40 12.75
C GLY A 38 33.10 1.25 13.79
N GLY A 39 31.76 1.33 13.72
CA GLY A 39 30.94 2.13 14.63
C GLY A 39 30.80 3.59 14.21
N SER A 40 31.15 3.94 12.97
CA SER A 40 30.98 5.30 12.45
C SER A 40 29.51 5.70 12.35
N GLU A 41 29.20 6.96 12.60
CA GLU A 41 27.85 7.51 12.42
C GLU A 41 27.60 7.93 10.96
N PRO A 42 26.43 7.64 10.38
CA PRO A 42 26.02 8.18 9.09
C PRO A 42 25.95 9.72 9.11
N ALA A 43 26.40 10.37 8.03
CA ALA A 43 26.33 11.83 7.89
C ALA A 43 24.89 12.39 7.87
N THR A 44 23.91 11.56 7.49
CA THR A 44 22.49 11.94 7.40
C THR A 44 21.60 10.81 7.91
N TRP A 45 20.59 11.16 8.72
CA TRP A 45 19.65 10.22 9.29
C TRP A 45 18.29 10.27 8.58
N THR A 46 17.84 9.12 8.11
CA THR A 46 16.46 8.91 7.65
C THR A 46 15.79 7.93 8.60
N LEU A 47 14.46 7.96 8.67
CA LEU A 47 13.71 6.97 9.47
C LEU A 47 14.08 5.53 9.08
N SER A 48 14.27 5.28 7.78
CA SER A 48 14.71 4.00 7.25
C SER A 48 16.07 3.58 7.82
N THR A 49 17.07 4.45 7.73
CA THR A 49 18.43 4.12 8.17
C THR A 49 18.53 3.99 9.68
N TYR A 50 17.81 4.82 10.42
CA TYR A 50 17.76 4.77 11.88
C TYR A 50 17.08 3.48 12.37
N LEU A 51 15.89 3.16 11.86
CA LEU A 51 15.14 1.97 12.28
C LEU A 51 15.85 0.66 11.91
N SER A 52 16.38 0.60 10.67
CA SER A 52 17.22 -0.52 10.22
C SER A 52 18.45 -0.70 11.11
N GLY A 53 19.10 0.40 11.47
CA GLY A 53 20.24 0.41 12.39
C GLY A 53 19.89 -0.07 13.80
N ALA A 54 18.78 0.42 14.36
CA ALA A 54 18.30 0.04 15.68
C ALA A 54 17.99 -1.46 15.78
N ILE A 55 17.30 -2.02 14.77
CA ILE A 55 16.99 -3.45 14.71
C ILE A 55 18.27 -4.28 14.64
N LYS A 56 19.24 -3.90 13.80
CA LYS A 56 20.54 -4.58 13.70
C LYS A 56 21.28 -4.57 15.04
N LEU A 57 21.27 -3.45 15.75
CA LEU A 57 21.90 -3.31 17.05
C LEU A 57 21.21 -4.17 18.12
N LEU A 58 19.88 -4.27 18.09
CA LEU A 58 19.12 -5.15 18.99
C LEU A 58 19.42 -6.64 18.73
N VAL A 59 19.53 -7.05 17.47
CA VAL A 59 19.88 -8.45 17.13
C VAL A 59 21.33 -8.75 17.55
N ALA A 60 22.26 -7.83 17.32
CA ALA A 60 23.65 -7.97 17.75
C ALA A 60 23.78 -8.05 19.28
N SER A 61 23.06 -7.20 20.02
CA SER A 61 23.08 -7.21 21.49
C SER A 61 22.42 -8.47 22.07
N ALA A 62 21.34 -8.97 21.46
CA ALA A 62 20.74 -10.25 21.83
C ALA A 62 21.72 -11.41 21.67
N GLY A 63 22.50 -11.44 20.59
CA GLY A 63 23.56 -12.43 20.38
C GLY A 63 24.66 -12.34 21.44
N ALA A 64 25.14 -11.13 21.74
CA ALA A 64 26.16 -10.92 22.78
C ALA A 64 25.67 -11.37 24.17
N LEU A 65 24.43 -11.01 24.54
CA LEU A 65 23.81 -11.43 25.81
C LEU A 65 23.62 -12.94 25.88
N ALA A 66 23.26 -13.59 24.77
CA ALA A 66 23.14 -15.04 24.72
C ALA A 66 24.49 -15.72 25.04
N VAL A 67 25.60 -15.24 24.47
CA VAL A 67 26.95 -15.76 24.76
C VAL A 67 27.30 -15.57 26.23
N VAL A 68 27.04 -14.40 26.82
CA VAL A 68 27.30 -14.15 28.25
C VAL A 68 26.51 -15.12 29.13
N MET A 69 25.23 -15.34 28.84
CA MET A 69 24.40 -16.28 29.59
C MET A 69 24.85 -17.74 29.43
N LEU A 70 25.36 -18.12 28.26
CA LEU A 70 25.95 -19.44 28.03
C LEU A 70 27.24 -19.63 28.83
N VAL A 71 28.11 -18.61 28.90
CA VAL A 71 29.32 -18.67 29.73
C VAL A 71 28.97 -18.81 31.20
N ILE A 72 28.04 -17.99 31.71
CA ILE A 72 27.61 -18.06 33.11
C ILE A 72 26.95 -19.41 33.43
N GLY A 73 26.07 -19.91 32.56
CA GLY A 73 25.45 -21.21 32.73
C GLY A 73 26.46 -22.36 32.65
N GLY A 74 27.43 -22.26 31.74
CA GLY A 74 28.50 -23.24 31.58
C GLY A 74 29.43 -23.30 32.79
N THR A 75 29.86 -22.15 33.32
CA THR A 75 30.70 -22.11 34.53
C THR A 75 29.92 -22.60 35.75
N GLN A 76 28.64 -22.24 35.88
CA GLN A 76 27.76 -22.75 36.94
C GLN A 76 27.61 -24.27 36.87
N TYR A 77 27.48 -24.84 35.66
CA TYR A 77 27.35 -26.29 35.47
C TYR A 77 28.60 -27.06 35.92
N VAL A 78 29.79 -26.55 35.57
CA VAL A 78 31.07 -27.15 35.98
C VAL A 78 31.28 -26.99 37.49
N ALA A 79 31.02 -25.80 38.05
CA ALA A 79 31.18 -25.51 39.46
C ALA A 79 30.20 -26.28 40.37
N ALA A 80 29.04 -26.71 39.85
CA ALA A 80 28.03 -27.44 40.61
C ALA A 80 28.47 -28.84 41.08
N GLY A 81 29.55 -29.41 40.52
CA GLY A 81 30.15 -30.67 41.01
C GLY A 81 29.18 -31.85 41.01
N ILE A 82 28.74 -32.30 42.19
CA ILE A 82 27.77 -33.40 42.38
C ILE A 82 26.40 -32.92 42.91
N ASN A 83 26.17 -31.62 43.06
CA ASN A 83 24.87 -31.09 43.48
C ASN A 83 23.86 -31.14 42.31
N PRO A 84 22.80 -31.97 42.38
CA PRO A 84 21.84 -32.11 41.29
C PRO A 84 20.96 -30.87 41.08
N SER A 85 20.64 -30.12 42.15
CA SER A 85 19.84 -28.90 42.06
C SER A 85 20.59 -27.81 41.29
N ALA A 86 21.83 -27.54 41.69
CA ALA A 86 22.66 -26.52 41.04
C ALA A 86 22.96 -26.86 39.57
N LYS A 87 23.05 -28.15 39.22
CA LYS A 87 23.12 -28.60 37.82
C LYS A 87 21.82 -28.38 37.05
N GLY A 88 20.67 -28.57 37.71
CA GLY A 88 19.36 -28.28 37.13
C GLY A 88 19.24 -26.82 36.73
N ASP A 89 19.55 -25.91 37.65
CA ASP A 89 19.49 -24.46 37.43
C ASP A 89 20.42 -24.01 36.30
N ALA A 90 21.64 -24.55 36.26
CA ALA A 90 22.59 -24.27 35.19
C ALA A 90 22.09 -24.72 33.81
N LYS A 91 21.50 -25.93 33.74
CA LYS A 91 20.90 -26.45 32.49
C LYS A 91 19.70 -25.61 32.05
N GLU A 92 18.87 -25.17 32.98
CA GLU A 92 17.73 -24.31 32.68
C GLU A 92 18.21 -22.97 32.10
N ARG A 93 19.24 -22.36 32.70
CA ARG A 93 19.83 -21.12 32.20
C ARG A 93 20.42 -21.27 30.79
N ILE A 94 21.14 -22.36 30.53
CA ILE A 94 21.65 -22.69 29.19
C ILE A 94 20.50 -22.89 28.21
N GLY A 95 19.47 -23.66 28.61
CA GLY A 95 18.29 -23.93 27.79
C GLY A 95 17.55 -22.65 27.40
N ASN A 96 17.35 -21.74 28.36
CA ASN A 96 16.70 -20.45 28.12
C ASN A 96 17.51 -19.56 27.16
N ALA A 97 18.85 -19.55 27.29
CA ALA A 97 19.72 -18.83 26.35
C ALA A 97 19.65 -19.42 24.93
N LEU A 98 19.62 -20.76 24.81
CA LEU A 98 19.50 -21.44 23.52
C LEU A 98 18.13 -21.22 22.86
N ILE A 99 17.04 -21.27 23.62
CA ILE A 99 15.69 -20.99 23.12
C ILE A 99 15.62 -19.55 22.58
N GLY A 100 16.18 -18.59 23.32
CA GLY A 100 16.25 -17.19 22.86
C GLY A 100 17.03 -17.05 21.55
N LEU A 101 18.19 -17.71 21.43
CA LEU A 101 18.99 -17.70 20.21
C LEU A 101 18.26 -18.36 19.03
N ILE A 102 17.63 -19.52 19.26
CA ILE A 102 16.84 -20.22 18.25
C ILE A 102 15.69 -19.34 17.77
N LEU A 103 15.00 -18.64 18.66
CA LEU A 103 13.90 -17.74 18.33
C LEU A 103 14.35 -16.61 17.38
N VAL A 104 15.48 -15.98 17.67
CA VAL A 104 16.05 -14.93 16.80
C VAL A 104 16.44 -15.49 15.44
N LEU A 105 17.11 -16.65 15.40
CA LEU A 105 17.53 -17.31 14.16
C LEU A 105 16.34 -17.79 13.31
N THR A 106 15.31 -18.38 13.93
CA THR A 106 14.09 -18.80 13.22
C THR A 106 13.29 -17.61 12.73
N SER A 107 13.23 -16.51 13.48
CA SER A 107 12.64 -15.26 12.99
C SER A 107 13.34 -14.81 11.70
N TYR A 108 14.67 -14.74 11.69
CA TYR A 108 15.43 -14.42 10.48
C TYR A 108 15.15 -15.41 9.34
N LEU A 109 15.12 -16.71 9.63
CA LEU A 109 14.91 -17.76 8.64
C LEU A 109 13.52 -17.64 7.97
N ILE A 110 12.48 -17.40 8.76
CA ILE A 110 11.11 -17.23 8.26
C ILE A 110 11.03 -15.98 7.38
N LEU A 111 11.55 -14.84 7.86
CA LEU A 111 11.53 -13.59 7.11
C LEU A 111 12.29 -13.74 5.77
N ASN A 112 13.48 -14.34 5.81
CA ASN A 112 14.30 -14.57 4.63
C ASN A 112 13.70 -15.59 3.65
N SER A 113 12.93 -16.57 4.14
CA SER A 113 12.28 -17.58 3.30
C SER A 113 11.05 -17.04 2.57
N ILE A 114 10.32 -16.10 3.18
CA ILE A 114 9.16 -15.45 2.53
C ILE A 114 9.65 -14.44 1.48
N ASP A 115 10.53 -13.52 1.87
CA ASP A 115 11.16 -12.57 0.96
C ASP A 115 12.48 -12.07 1.56
N PRO A 116 13.63 -12.31 0.89
CA PRO A 116 14.94 -11.85 1.37
C PRO A 116 15.03 -10.32 1.51
N LYS A 117 14.11 -9.54 0.92
CA LYS A 117 14.03 -8.09 1.10
C LYS A 117 13.60 -7.69 2.50
N LEU A 118 12.88 -8.55 3.22
CA LEU A 118 12.42 -8.27 4.59
C LEU A 118 13.55 -8.26 5.61
N VAL A 119 14.64 -9.00 5.35
CA VAL A 119 15.84 -9.03 6.19
C VAL A 119 16.90 -8.01 5.76
N GLN A 120 16.78 -7.44 4.57
CA GLN A 120 17.69 -6.37 4.10
C GLN A 120 17.39 -5.01 4.74
N PHE A 121 16.25 -4.89 5.46
CA PHE A 121 15.80 -3.66 6.14
C PHE A 121 16.08 -2.39 5.32
N ASN A 122 15.87 -2.50 4.02
CA ASN A 122 16.04 -1.41 3.08
C ASN A 122 14.67 -0.77 2.91
N LEU A 123 14.28 0.03 3.91
CA LEU A 123 13.04 0.82 3.86
C LEU A 123 13.26 2.06 2.98
N THR A 124 13.86 1.86 1.80
CA THR A 124 13.88 2.87 0.74
C THR A 124 12.46 3.00 0.25
N LEU A 125 11.69 3.80 0.98
CA LEU A 125 10.45 4.34 0.49
C LEU A 125 10.86 5.17 -0.72
N PRO A 126 10.39 4.86 -1.95
CA PRO A 126 10.57 5.80 -3.04
C PRO A 126 10.12 7.16 -2.52
N PRO A 127 10.86 8.25 -2.82
CA PRO A 127 10.41 9.58 -2.43
C PRO A 127 8.94 9.64 -2.82
N VAL A 128 8.06 9.82 -1.83
CA VAL A 128 6.79 10.47 -2.15
C VAL A 128 7.30 11.76 -2.72
N ALA A 129 7.33 11.85 -4.06
CA ALA A 129 7.59 13.11 -4.72
C ALA A 129 6.80 14.09 -3.89
N ALA A 130 7.45 15.11 -3.34
CA ALA A 130 6.71 16.21 -2.79
C ALA A 130 5.69 16.49 -3.88
N VAL A 131 4.42 16.12 -3.64
CA VAL A 131 3.35 16.75 -4.37
C VAL A 131 3.67 18.17 -3.96
N PRO A 132 4.22 19.00 -4.87
CA PRO A 132 4.54 20.35 -4.48
C PRO A 132 3.30 20.79 -3.73
N MET A 133 3.46 21.32 -2.52
CA MET A 133 2.37 22.10 -1.98
C MET A 133 2.10 23.07 -3.12
N VAL A 134 1.02 22.82 -3.86
CA VAL A 134 0.53 23.74 -4.83
C VAL A 134 0.04 24.81 -3.88
N ILE A 135 0.95 25.74 -3.55
CA ILE A 135 0.53 27.09 -3.27
C ILE A 135 -0.33 27.36 -4.48
N TYR A 136 -1.65 27.32 -4.26
CA TYR A 136 -2.61 27.73 -5.25
C TYR A 136 -2.32 29.21 -5.45
N THR A 137 -1.33 29.45 -6.31
CA THR A 137 -1.19 30.70 -7.02
C THR A 137 -2.30 30.58 -8.06
N PRO A 138 -3.39 31.34 -7.92
CA PRO A 138 -4.38 31.40 -8.99
C PRO A 138 -3.63 31.68 -10.29
N PRO A 139 -3.90 30.94 -11.38
CA PRO A 139 -3.10 31.04 -12.58
C PRO A 139 -3.23 32.46 -13.15
N SER A 140 -2.18 33.25 -12.96
CA SER A 140 -1.83 34.33 -13.85
C SER A 140 -0.74 33.80 -14.77
N THR A 141 -1.11 33.40 -15.98
CA THR A 141 -0.48 33.86 -17.24
C THR A 141 -1.13 33.13 -18.41
N SER A 142 -1.75 33.96 -19.25
CA SER A 142 -2.02 33.81 -20.68
C SER A 142 -1.35 32.62 -21.38
N GLY A 143 -2.20 31.73 -21.90
CA GLY A 143 -1.85 30.72 -22.89
C GLY A 143 -3.13 30.14 -23.47
N GLY A 144 -3.57 30.70 -24.59
CA GLY A 144 -4.85 30.39 -25.22
C GLY A 144 -5.00 28.91 -25.56
N GLY A 145 -5.80 28.21 -24.77
CA GLY A 145 -6.42 26.94 -25.12
C GLY A 145 -7.93 27.18 -25.11
N THR A 146 -8.50 27.33 -26.31
CA THR A 146 -9.91 27.60 -26.56
C THR A 146 -10.80 26.76 -25.64
N THR A 147 -11.48 27.45 -24.73
CA THR A 147 -12.65 26.95 -24.00
C THR A 147 -13.71 26.53 -25.02
N THR A 148 -13.78 25.24 -25.32
CA THR A 148 -15.07 24.62 -25.58
C THR A 148 -15.58 24.14 -24.23
N THR A 149 -16.16 25.07 -23.48
CA THR A 149 -17.10 24.80 -22.39
C THR A 149 -18.21 23.93 -22.97
N GLY A 150 -18.04 22.61 -22.93
CA GLY A 150 -19.13 21.67 -23.06
C GLY A 150 -20.04 21.91 -21.86
N ALA A 151 -21.19 22.53 -22.12
CA ALA A 151 -22.18 22.94 -21.14
C ALA A 151 -22.45 21.81 -20.12
N GLY A 152 -21.81 21.89 -18.95
CA GLY A 152 -21.98 20.88 -17.92
C GLY A 152 -20.81 20.67 -16.98
N CYS A 153 -19.55 20.88 -17.40
CA CYS A 153 -18.39 20.69 -16.53
C CYS A 153 -17.47 21.91 -16.47
N THR A 154 -17.51 22.64 -15.36
CA THR A 154 -16.77 23.90 -15.18
C THR A 154 -15.30 23.70 -14.78
N SER A 155 -14.96 22.55 -14.18
CA SER A 155 -13.60 22.22 -13.72
C SER A 155 -12.90 21.16 -14.56
N CYS A 156 -13.48 20.82 -15.73
CA CYS A 156 -12.94 19.78 -16.58
C CYS A 156 -11.68 20.24 -17.31
N VAL A 157 -10.74 19.31 -17.39
CA VAL A 157 -9.50 19.40 -18.15
C VAL A 157 -9.40 18.19 -19.08
N THR A 158 -8.62 18.29 -20.15
CA THR A 158 -8.39 17.17 -21.06
C THR A 158 -7.77 15.97 -20.34
N LEU A 159 -8.31 14.79 -20.59
CA LEU A 159 -7.78 13.53 -20.06
C LEU A 159 -6.40 13.26 -20.68
N SER A 160 -5.39 13.14 -19.81
CA SER A 160 -4.00 12.97 -20.22
C SER A 160 -3.81 11.79 -21.18
N SER A 161 -2.97 11.97 -22.20
CA SER A 161 -2.56 10.91 -23.13
C SER A 161 -1.78 9.77 -22.45
N SER A 162 -1.27 9.99 -21.23
CA SER A 162 -0.61 8.94 -20.44
C SER A 162 -1.59 7.91 -19.86
N ILE A 163 -2.87 8.27 -19.74
CA ILE A 163 -3.93 7.38 -19.27
C ILE A 163 -4.51 6.64 -20.48
N PRO A 164 -4.48 5.29 -20.50
CA PRO A 164 -5.09 4.54 -21.58
C PRO A 164 -6.60 4.83 -21.62
N GLN A 165 -7.09 5.24 -22.79
CA GLN A 165 -8.49 5.65 -22.98
C GLN A 165 -8.96 5.30 -24.38
N LYS A 166 -10.26 5.02 -24.52
CA LYS A 166 -10.89 4.95 -25.84
C LYS A 166 -10.84 6.31 -26.53
N ALA A 167 -10.76 6.30 -27.86
CA ALA A 167 -10.79 7.52 -28.66
C ALA A 167 -12.11 8.30 -28.49
N PRO A 168 -12.11 9.63 -28.72
CA PRO A 168 -13.33 10.42 -28.84
C PRO A 168 -14.35 9.78 -29.80
N GLY A 169 -15.63 9.89 -29.48
CA GLY A 169 -16.73 9.19 -30.15
C GLY A 169 -17.03 7.81 -29.57
N SER A 170 -16.07 7.17 -28.88
CA SER A 170 -16.27 5.89 -28.17
C SER A 170 -15.98 5.95 -26.67
N GLY A 171 -15.07 6.84 -26.24
CA GLY A 171 -14.76 7.10 -24.83
C GLY A 171 -15.41 8.37 -24.26
N CYS A 172 -15.91 9.25 -25.12
CA CYS A 172 -16.60 10.48 -24.76
C CYS A 172 -17.31 11.01 -26.01
N ALA A 173 -18.34 11.84 -25.82
CA ALA A 173 -19.03 12.47 -26.94
C ALA A 173 -18.13 13.50 -27.64
N MET A 174 -18.30 13.58 -28.95
CA MET A 174 -17.69 14.61 -29.80
C MET A 174 -18.54 15.91 -29.79
N PRO A 175 -17.96 17.07 -30.14
CA PRO A 175 -16.58 17.31 -30.59
C PRO A 175 -15.61 17.60 -29.43
N GLY A 176 -14.37 17.14 -29.56
CA GLY A 176 -13.29 17.43 -28.61
C GLY A 176 -12.68 16.19 -27.95
N PRO A 177 -11.56 16.35 -27.23
CA PRO A 177 -10.94 15.26 -26.51
C PRO A 177 -11.75 14.89 -25.26
N CYS A 178 -11.59 13.66 -24.77
CA CYS A 178 -12.20 13.26 -23.51
C CYS A 178 -11.63 14.09 -22.37
N GLN A 179 -12.47 14.39 -21.40
CA GLN A 179 -12.20 15.27 -20.29
C GLN A 179 -12.55 14.60 -18.97
N VAL A 180 -11.93 15.08 -17.91
CA VAL A 180 -12.23 14.72 -16.52
C VAL A 180 -12.07 15.98 -15.66
N SER A 181 -12.68 15.99 -14.48
CA SER A 181 -12.47 17.09 -13.54
C SER A 181 -11.00 17.17 -13.12
N SER A 182 -10.48 18.39 -12.92
CA SER A 182 -9.11 18.60 -12.43
C SER A 182 -8.83 17.87 -11.11
N SER A 183 -9.84 17.63 -10.27
CA SER A 183 -9.71 16.91 -9.01
C SER A 183 -9.43 15.41 -9.14
N ILE A 184 -9.76 14.79 -10.28
CA ILE A 184 -9.60 13.34 -10.50
C ILE A 184 -8.40 13.01 -11.40
N LEU A 185 -7.92 13.95 -12.21
CA LEU A 185 -6.84 13.69 -13.19
C LEU A 185 -5.54 13.16 -12.54
N GLY A 186 -5.09 13.79 -11.46
CA GLY A 186 -3.89 13.35 -10.73
C GLY A 186 -4.05 11.96 -10.13
N LYS A 187 -5.24 11.67 -9.59
CA LYS A 187 -5.60 10.38 -9.00
C LYS A 187 -5.63 9.25 -10.05
N LEU A 188 -6.18 9.52 -11.24
CA LEU A 188 -6.18 8.57 -12.36
C LEU A 188 -4.77 8.30 -12.89
N THR A 189 -3.88 9.30 -12.85
CA THR A 189 -2.48 9.13 -13.22
C THR A 189 -1.76 8.18 -12.24
N GLY A 190 -1.99 8.36 -10.93
CA GLY A 190 -1.47 7.45 -9.90
C GLY A 190 -2.04 6.03 -10.01
N LEU A 191 -3.34 5.90 -10.30
CA LEU A 191 -3.98 4.61 -10.60
C LEU A 191 -3.31 3.91 -11.79
N ASN A 192 -3.06 4.65 -12.88
CA ASN A 192 -2.40 4.10 -14.07
C ASN A 192 -1.02 3.52 -13.74
N GLN A 193 -0.23 4.24 -12.93
CA GLN A 193 1.08 3.78 -12.50
C GLN A 193 0.99 2.52 -11.62
N ALA A 194 0.06 2.50 -10.67
CA ALA A 194 -0.17 1.35 -9.79
C ALA A 194 -0.57 0.08 -10.58
N LEU A 195 -1.41 0.23 -11.60
CA LEU A 195 -1.85 -0.89 -12.45
C LEU A 195 -0.75 -1.38 -13.39
N LYS A 196 0.05 -0.46 -13.96
CA LYS A 196 1.24 -0.81 -14.75
C LYS A 196 2.23 -1.66 -13.94
N ASN A 197 2.48 -1.29 -12.68
CA ASN A 197 3.37 -2.05 -11.79
C ASN A 197 2.86 -3.48 -11.49
N LYS A 198 1.56 -3.71 -11.65
CA LYS A 198 0.92 -5.03 -11.49
C LYS A 198 0.69 -5.76 -12.82
N ASN A 199 1.21 -5.22 -13.94
CA ASN A 199 1.00 -5.73 -15.29
C ASN A 199 -0.50 -5.87 -15.67
N ILE A 200 -1.34 -4.97 -15.16
CA ILE A 200 -2.78 -4.94 -15.45
C ILE A 200 -3.03 -3.95 -16.57
N ASN A 201 -3.31 -4.47 -17.77
CA ASN A 201 -3.75 -3.64 -18.88
C ASN A 201 -5.20 -3.21 -18.69
N TRP A 202 -5.45 -1.91 -18.72
CA TRP A 202 -6.76 -1.31 -18.47
C TRP A 202 -6.91 -0.08 -19.35
N GLN A 203 -8.15 0.40 -19.49
CA GLN A 203 -8.41 1.70 -20.12
C GLN A 203 -9.67 2.35 -19.55
N VAL A 204 -9.72 3.67 -19.64
CA VAL A 204 -10.96 4.45 -19.52
C VAL A 204 -11.83 4.16 -20.75
N THR A 205 -13.04 3.69 -20.49
CA THR A 205 -14.02 3.35 -21.51
C THR A 205 -15.08 4.41 -21.70
N GLU A 206 -15.32 5.24 -20.68
CA GLU A 206 -16.20 6.40 -20.78
C GLU A 206 -15.75 7.53 -19.82
N ALA A 207 -15.73 8.76 -20.31
CA ALA A 207 -15.36 9.97 -19.59
C ALA A 207 -16.28 11.14 -20.01
N TRP A 208 -16.00 12.35 -19.53
CA TRP A 208 -16.76 13.53 -19.94
C TRP A 208 -16.33 14.00 -21.34
N PRO A 209 -17.24 14.55 -22.16
CA PRO A 209 -18.69 14.46 -22.04
C PRO A 209 -19.18 13.03 -22.29
N PRO A 210 -20.25 12.58 -21.62
CA PRO A 210 -20.71 11.20 -21.74
C PRO A 210 -21.24 10.95 -23.16
N THR A 211 -21.07 9.73 -23.67
CA THR A 211 -21.64 9.33 -24.96
C THR A 211 -23.14 9.04 -24.86
N ARG A 212 -23.63 8.72 -23.65
CA ARG A 212 -25.02 8.36 -23.35
C ARG A 212 -25.44 8.89 -21.99
N LYS A 213 -26.75 8.90 -21.70
CA LYS A 213 -27.23 9.28 -20.35
C LYS A 213 -26.94 8.16 -19.36
N HIS A 214 -26.37 8.54 -18.22
CA HIS A 214 -26.04 7.63 -17.13
C HIS A 214 -26.86 7.98 -15.89
N LYS A 215 -27.01 7.01 -14.97
CA LYS A 215 -27.70 7.25 -13.69
C LYS A 215 -26.82 8.05 -12.72
N ALA A 216 -25.51 7.92 -12.82
CA ALA A 216 -24.57 8.62 -11.95
C ALA A 216 -24.53 10.12 -12.27
N ALA A 217 -24.66 10.97 -11.25
CA ALA A 217 -24.66 12.43 -11.41
C ALA A 217 -23.35 12.96 -12.01
N CYS A 218 -22.23 12.27 -11.77
CA CYS A 218 -20.90 12.68 -12.24
C CYS A 218 -20.66 12.47 -13.75
N GLN A 219 -21.47 11.65 -14.40
CA GLN A 219 -21.50 11.51 -15.86
C GLN A 219 -22.53 12.44 -16.50
N ASN A 220 -23.34 13.16 -15.72
CA ASN A 220 -24.33 14.10 -16.24
C ASN A 220 -23.82 15.56 -16.11
N PRO A 221 -24.31 16.49 -16.95
CA PRO A 221 -24.03 17.92 -16.79
C PRO A 221 -24.36 18.41 -15.37
N GLY A 222 -23.43 19.12 -14.74
CA GLY A 222 -23.60 19.65 -13.40
C GLY A 222 -22.29 19.83 -12.64
N PRO A 223 -22.34 20.30 -11.38
CA PRO A 223 -21.12 20.57 -10.59
C PRO A 223 -20.26 19.31 -10.33
N ALA A 224 -20.85 18.12 -10.47
CA ALA A 224 -20.15 16.85 -10.34
C ALA A 224 -19.65 16.27 -11.69
N ALA A 225 -19.92 16.93 -12.82
CA ALA A 225 -19.56 16.42 -14.14
C ALA A 225 -18.05 16.12 -14.22
N GLY A 226 -17.69 14.99 -14.84
CA GLY A 226 -16.30 14.58 -15.01
C GLY A 226 -15.59 14.16 -13.72
N THR A 227 -16.28 14.08 -12.58
CA THR A 227 -15.71 13.55 -11.31
C THR A 227 -15.77 12.02 -11.22
N CYS A 228 -16.12 11.34 -12.30
CA CYS A 228 -16.02 9.90 -12.43
C CYS A 228 -15.75 9.49 -13.88
N VAL A 229 -15.27 8.28 -14.06
CA VAL A 229 -15.03 7.64 -15.36
C VAL A 229 -15.43 6.18 -15.29
N ASP A 230 -15.86 5.62 -16.42
CA ASP A 230 -15.97 4.18 -16.58
C ASP A 230 -14.64 3.63 -17.08
N ALA A 231 -14.24 2.49 -16.52
CA ALA A 231 -12.98 1.85 -16.87
C ALA A 231 -13.16 0.34 -17.04
N SER A 232 -12.27 -0.29 -17.79
CA SER A 232 -12.27 -1.74 -17.96
C SER A 232 -10.86 -2.30 -18.00
N ILE A 233 -10.69 -3.47 -17.41
CA ILE A 233 -9.49 -4.29 -17.57
C ILE A 233 -9.56 -4.98 -18.93
N LEU A 234 -8.51 -4.82 -19.73
CA LEU A 234 -8.37 -5.34 -21.09
C LEU A 234 -7.71 -6.71 -21.15
N SER A 235 -7.01 -7.12 -20.09
CA SER A 235 -6.43 -8.45 -19.97
C SER A 235 -7.49 -9.47 -19.54
N GLN A 236 -7.32 -10.09 -18.37
CA GLN A 236 -8.29 -11.02 -17.79
C GLN A 236 -8.95 -10.39 -16.57
N ARG A 237 -10.28 -10.40 -16.54
CA ARG A 237 -11.11 -9.93 -15.40
C ARG A 237 -11.19 -11.01 -14.31
N THR A 238 -10.04 -11.52 -13.89
CA THR A 238 -9.95 -12.47 -12.77
C THR A 238 -10.26 -11.75 -11.45
N PRO A 239 -10.72 -12.48 -10.41
CA PRO A 239 -10.93 -11.88 -9.09
C PRO A 239 -9.68 -11.15 -8.56
N ALA A 240 -8.49 -11.73 -8.78
CA ALA A 240 -7.22 -11.11 -8.38
C ALA A 240 -6.98 -9.75 -9.07
N ASN A 241 -7.22 -9.66 -10.38
CA ASN A 241 -7.03 -8.41 -11.12
C ASN A 241 -8.08 -7.36 -10.75
N VAL A 242 -9.32 -7.79 -10.51
CA VAL A 242 -10.39 -6.89 -10.03
C VAL A 242 -10.08 -6.36 -8.63
N ALA A 243 -9.64 -7.22 -7.71
CA ALA A 243 -9.25 -6.82 -6.36
C ALA A 243 -8.03 -5.87 -6.39
N ALA A 244 -7.04 -6.17 -7.23
CA ALA A 244 -5.88 -5.30 -7.43
C ALA A 244 -6.28 -3.92 -7.97
N PHE A 245 -7.25 -3.85 -8.89
CA PHE A 245 -7.78 -2.59 -9.40
C PHE A 245 -8.48 -1.77 -8.32
N VAL A 246 -9.41 -2.40 -7.58
CA VAL A 246 -10.12 -1.74 -6.48
C VAL A 246 -9.15 -1.22 -5.42
N SER A 247 -8.14 -2.02 -5.06
CA SER A 247 -7.12 -1.65 -4.08
C SER A 247 -6.28 -0.47 -4.58
N ALA A 248 -5.81 -0.51 -5.83
CA ALA A 248 -5.04 0.57 -6.45
C ALA A 248 -5.85 1.87 -6.55
N ALA A 249 -7.14 1.78 -6.86
CA ALA A 249 -8.03 2.94 -6.91
C ALA A 249 -8.15 3.59 -5.51
N SER A 250 -8.46 2.78 -4.49
CA SER A 250 -8.60 3.25 -3.10
C SER A 250 -7.32 3.94 -2.59
N GLN A 251 -6.15 3.36 -2.88
CA GLN A 251 -4.85 3.94 -2.51
C GLN A 251 -4.56 5.29 -3.18
N ASN A 252 -5.18 5.57 -4.33
CA ASN A 252 -5.04 6.85 -5.04
C ASN A 252 -6.22 7.80 -4.78
N GLY A 253 -7.01 7.57 -3.73
CA GLY A 253 -8.14 8.42 -3.36
C GLY A 253 -9.31 8.34 -4.34
N LEU A 254 -9.47 7.19 -5.00
CA LEU A 254 -10.59 6.89 -5.89
C LEU A 254 -11.45 5.78 -5.28
N ARG A 255 -12.75 5.82 -5.52
CA ARG A 255 -13.66 4.71 -5.23
C ARG A 255 -13.99 3.98 -6.52
N ALA A 256 -13.47 2.77 -6.69
CA ALA A 256 -13.82 1.92 -7.83
C ALA A 256 -14.90 0.91 -7.43
N GLU A 257 -15.99 0.91 -8.17
CA GLU A 257 -17.09 -0.05 -8.03
C GLU A 257 -17.12 -0.92 -9.28
N TYR A 258 -16.96 -2.23 -9.12
CA TYR A 258 -17.00 -3.20 -10.20
C TYR A 258 -18.44 -3.69 -10.41
N GLU A 259 -18.94 -3.49 -11.61
CA GLU A 259 -20.32 -3.77 -11.98
C GLU A 259 -20.42 -5.10 -12.72
N VAL A 260 -21.34 -5.95 -12.26
CA VAL A 260 -21.61 -7.26 -12.87
C VAL A 260 -23.11 -7.45 -13.11
N SER A 261 -23.44 -8.33 -14.05
CA SER A 261 -24.83 -8.58 -14.48
C SER A 261 -25.49 -9.76 -13.77
N THR A 262 -24.74 -10.58 -13.02
CA THR A 262 -25.30 -11.74 -12.32
C THR A 262 -24.79 -11.85 -10.89
N GLU A 263 -25.65 -12.37 -10.01
CA GLU A 263 -25.28 -12.58 -8.61
C GLU A 263 -24.24 -13.69 -8.47
N SER A 264 -24.34 -14.74 -9.30
CA SER A 264 -23.33 -15.81 -9.34
C SER A 264 -21.93 -15.25 -9.59
N ARG A 265 -21.79 -14.33 -10.55
CA ARG A 265 -20.51 -13.68 -10.86
C ARG A 265 -20.04 -12.79 -9.71
N ARG A 266 -20.95 -12.03 -9.10
CA ARG A 266 -20.65 -11.22 -7.91
C ARG A 266 -20.06 -12.08 -6.79
N GLN A 267 -20.71 -13.20 -6.47
CA GLN A 267 -20.25 -14.11 -5.42
C GLN A 267 -18.90 -14.76 -5.77
N ALA A 268 -18.67 -15.13 -7.03
CA ALA A 268 -17.38 -15.66 -7.46
C ALA A 268 -16.21 -14.66 -7.28
N LEU A 269 -16.46 -13.36 -7.51
CA LEU A 269 -15.47 -12.31 -7.29
C LEU A 269 -15.19 -12.10 -5.80
N ILE A 270 -16.24 -12.10 -4.97
CA ILE A 270 -16.11 -11.98 -3.52
C ILE A 270 -15.34 -13.17 -2.94
N ALA A 271 -15.68 -14.40 -3.34
CA ALA A 271 -14.97 -15.61 -2.96
C ALA A 271 -13.49 -15.59 -3.41
N GLY A 272 -13.21 -14.94 -4.54
CA GLY A 272 -11.85 -14.72 -5.03
C GLY A 272 -11.09 -13.55 -4.41
N GLY A 273 -11.63 -12.93 -3.34
CA GLY A 273 -10.94 -11.90 -2.55
C GLY A 273 -11.24 -10.45 -2.92
N VAL A 274 -12.21 -10.18 -3.81
CA VAL A 274 -12.65 -8.81 -4.09
C VAL A 274 -13.52 -8.31 -2.92
N PRO A 275 -13.30 -7.08 -2.39
CA PRO A 275 -14.13 -6.55 -1.31
C PRO A 275 -15.62 -6.51 -1.68
N ALA A 276 -16.50 -7.05 -0.82
CA ALA A 276 -17.93 -7.14 -1.13
C ALA A 276 -18.59 -5.77 -1.35
N GLY A 277 -18.08 -4.72 -0.70
CA GLY A 277 -18.56 -3.34 -0.86
C GLY A 277 -18.27 -2.73 -2.23
N SER A 278 -17.24 -3.23 -2.93
CA SER A 278 -16.79 -2.72 -4.23
C SER A 278 -17.34 -3.51 -5.42
N VAL A 279 -18.24 -4.48 -5.23
CA VAL A 279 -18.87 -5.22 -6.33
C VAL A 279 -20.39 -5.02 -6.29
N LYS A 280 -20.93 -4.46 -7.37
CA LYS A 280 -22.37 -4.17 -7.52
C LYS A 280 -22.98 -5.06 -8.59
N ASN A 281 -24.15 -5.59 -8.30
CA ASN A 281 -24.94 -6.34 -9.27
C ASN A 281 -26.05 -5.42 -9.81
N PHE A 282 -25.95 -5.07 -11.08
CA PHE A 282 -26.93 -4.22 -11.76
C PHE A 282 -27.80 -4.99 -12.77
N GLY A 283 -27.64 -6.33 -12.85
CA GLY A 283 -28.48 -7.14 -13.73
C GLY A 283 -28.38 -6.72 -15.19
N SER A 284 -29.53 -6.61 -15.85
CA SER A 284 -29.67 -6.23 -17.26
C SER A 284 -29.39 -4.76 -17.57
N TRP A 285 -29.08 -3.93 -16.57
CA TRP A 285 -28.79 -2.50 -16.78
C TRP A 285 -27.38 -2.23 -17.32
N ILE A 286 -26.50 -3.24 -17.34
CA ILE A 286 -25.17 -3.15 -17.92
C ILE A 286 -25.05 -4.11 -19.10
N THR A 287 -24.37 -3.68 -20.16
CA THR A 287 -24.10 -4.52 -21.35
C THR A 287 -22.81 -5.33 -21.21
N GLY A 288 -22.05 -5.12 -20.14
CA GLY A 288 -20.82 -5.85 -19.84
C GLY A 288 -20.17 -5.39 -18.54
N GLU A 289 -19.34 -6.25 -17.96
CA GLU A 289 -18.63 -5.93 -16.72
C GLU A 289 -17.62 -4.79 -16.92
N HIS A 290 -17.67 -3.80 -16.04
CA HIS A 290 -16.80 -2.64 -16.05
C HIS A 290 -16.69 -2.04 -14.64
N PHE A 291 -15.81 -1.05 -14.48
CA PHE A 291 -15.68 -0.26 -13.26
C PHE A 291 -16.32 1.09 -13.45
N SER A 292 -17.10 1.51 -12.47
CA SER A 292 -17.42 2.91 -12.22
C SER A 292 -16.41 3.47 -11.22
N VAL A 293 -15.55 4.39 -11.67
CA VAL A 293 -14.46 4.96 -10.85
C VAL A 293 -14.80 6.39 -10.47
N TYR A 294 -15.07 6.61 -9.19
CA TYR A 294 -15.50 7.88 -8.63
C TYR A 294 -14.33 8.61 -7.94
N ASN A 295 -14.34 9.93 -8.02
CA ASN A 295 -13.54 10.78 -7.16
C ASN A 295 -14.03 10.64 -5.70
N ASN A 296 -13.12 10.24 -4.79
CA ASN A 296 -13.39 10.17 -3.35
C ASN A 296 -13.02 11.46 -2.63
#